data_AF-A0A452ETS4-F1
#
_entry.id   AF-A0A452ETS4-F1
#
_cell.length_a   1.000
_cell.length_b   1.000
_cell.length_c   1.000
_cell.angle_alpha   90.00
_cell.angle_beta   90.00
_cell.angle_gamma   90.00
#
_symmetry.space_group_name_H-M   'P 1'
#
loop_
_entity.id
_entity.type
_entity.pdbx_description
1 polymer ?
#
loop_
_entity_poly.entity_id
_entity_poly.type
_entity_poly.pdbx_seq_one_letter_code
_entity_poly.pdbx_strand_id
1 'polypeptide(L)'
;AASVMAAVTQAPGSRVLEKCGLEQILEALKLLLSPGGSGSNSLQSTKHDILLATLKSNLSALEDKFLKDPHWKILKLLRDEIANEAEWPQDSVDVTWRFTSQTLLLLLCLKETMLCLAADFNPGKPNPKTPETAPALSPDTLSISQQKTVQSVLQFVVTLGVCPYLAPGVGVPLRFRTEFGAVVQDVVCLSTAPSATRRLYTSCRALLSVAQHASLGSLVFCRHLGDIAAGLCQLGFCPSKRSSLSPEEEVLTEEERALSRKALRDILDQVYQPLAVRELLILQGGPPQSCSEGKMQVRCRAPAWLRRLCGQLLSERLMRPSGVQAVVRGILEGAGAGAAGGSDAEATAADWKKCDLIAKILASCPQQSLSPEDYYRDICPQILDLFHFQDKLAARQFQRVATTTFLTMSREQPQLAAKYLLQPMLAPLHRCLNTAEIPESDKVPGTILVTEEQLSRCIEDIYKEIRKTSGVV
;
A
#
# COMPACT_ATOMS: atom_id res chain seq x y z
N ALA A 1 17.52 -21.72 23.42
CA ALA A 1 17.31 -23.11 23.00
C ALA A 1 16.44 -23.12 21.74
N ALA A 2 17.01 -23.65 20.65
CA ALA A 2 16.43 -24.00 19.35
C ALA A 2 15.41 -23.05 18.69
N SER A 3 15.94 -22.10 17.91
CA SER A 3 15.21 -21.46 16.80
C SER A 3 15.31 -22.35 15.57
N VAL A 4 14.18 -22.90 15.12
CA VAL A 4 14.09 -23.68 13.89
C VAL A 4 13.98 -22.70 12.73
N MET A 5 15.13 -22.33 12.17
CA MET A 5 15.19 -21.80 10.80
C MET A 5 14.87 -22.96 9.85
N ALA A 6 13.70 -22.92 9.24
CA ALA A 6 13.39 -23.77 8.10
C ALA A 6 14.27 -23.34 6.92
N ALA A 7 15.35 -24.10 6.71
CA ALA A 7 16.19 -24.04 5.54
C ALA A 7 15.34 -24.37 4.30
N VAL A 8 15.11 -23.36 3.45
CA VAL A 8 14.68 -23.59 2.07
C VAL A 8 15.83 -24.29 1.37
N THR A 9 15.63 -25.58 1.12
CA THR A 9 16.56 -26.46 0.43
C THR A 9 16.64 -26.02 -1.03
N GLN A 10 17.71 -25.33 -1.41
CA GLN A 10 18.05 -25.08 -2.80
C GLN A 10 18.50 -26.40 -3.43
N ALA A 11 17.75 -26.91 -4.41
CA ALA A 11 18.23 -27.96 -5.29
C ALA A 11 19.26 -27.36 -6.27
N PRO A 12 20.45 -27.99 -6.44
CA PRO A 12 21.46 -27.53 -7.39
C PRO A 12 21.21 -28.20 -8.74
N GLY A 13 20.63 -27.48 -9.69
CA GLY A 13 20.45 -27.96 -11.06
C GLY A 13 20.26 -26.82 -12.05
N SER A 14 21.25 -26.64 -12.94
CA SER A 14 21.22 -25.80 -14.15
C SER A 14 21.23 -24.27 -13.99
N ARG A 15 22.36 -23.70 -13.53
CA ARG A 15 22.66 -22.27 -13.69
C ARG A 15 23.76 -22.03 -14.73
N VAL A 16 23.48 -22.35 -15.99
CA VAL A 16 24.24 -21.83 -17.14
C VAL A 16 23.29 -21.63 -18.32
N LEU A 17 22.30 -20.75 -18.17
CA LEU A 17 21.71 -20.06 -19.33
C LEU A 17 22.58 -18.83 -19.61
N GLU A 18 22.94 -18.60 -20.87
CA GLU A 18 23.44 -17.29 -21.32
C GLU A 18 22.54 -16.20 -20.73
N LYS A 19 23.12 -15.24 -20.02
CA LYS A 19 22.35 -14.26 -19.25
C LYS A 19 21.56 -13.39 -20.21
N CYS A 20 20.22 -13.41 -20.11
CA CYS A 20 19.37 -12.50 -20.86
C CYS A 20 19.73 -11.06 -20.50
N GLY A 21 19.89 -10.21 -21.52
CA GLY A 21 20.17 -8.80 -21.29
C GLY A 21 18.94 -8.07 -20.74
N LEU A 22 19.12 -7.29 -19.68
CA LEU A 22 18.05 -6.45 -19.11
C LEU A 22 17.42 -5.52 -20.17
N GLU A 23 18.21 -5.05 -21.14
CA GLU A 23 17.73 -4.24 -22.27
C GLU A 23 16.77 -4.99 -23.18
N GLN A 24 17.02 -6.28 -23.45
CA GLN A 24 16.17 -7.11 -24.31
C GLN A 24 14.75 -7.22 -23.72
N ILE A 25 14.65 -7.41 -22.40
CA ILE A 25 13.37 -7.52 -21.70
C ILE A 25 12.61 -6.20 -21.76
N LEU A 26 13.32 -5.09 -21.55
CA LEU A 26 12.71 -3.76 -21.61
C LEU A 26 12.29 -3.38 -23.03
N GLU A 27 13.01 -3.82 -24.06
CA GLU A 27 12.59 -3.69 -25.45
C GLU A 27 11.33 -4.53 -25.75
N ALA A 28 11.23 -5.75 -25.20
CA ALA A 28 10.03 -6.58 -25.29
C ALA A 28 8.82 -5.84 -24.71
N LEU A 29 9.00 -5.26 -23.52
CA LEU A 29 7.97 -4.50 -22.81
C LEU A 29 7.58 -3.23 -23.58
N LYS A 30 8.54 -2.51 -24.17
CA LYS A 30 8.25 -1.34 -25.02
C LYS A 30 7.49 -1.73 -26.29
N LEU A 31 7.81 -2.88 -26.88
CA LEU A 31 7.10 -3.38 -28.06
C LEU A 31 5.63 -3.68 -27.73
N LEU A 32 5.34 -4.27 -26.57
CA LEU A 32 3.97 -4.47 -26.11
C LEU A 32 3.22 -3.16 -25.86
N LEU A 33 3.92 -2.11 -25.43
CA LEU A 33 3.35 -0.78 -25.18
C LEU A 33 3.31 0.15 -26.40
N SER A 34 3.80 -0.31 -27.56
CA SER A 34 3.91 0.57 -28.71
C SER A 34 2.52 1.01 -29.18
N PRO A 35 2.27 2.32 -29.38
CA PRO A 35 1.02 2.79 -29.92
C PRO A 35 0.89 2.20 -31.33
N GLY A 36 -0.16 1.42 -31.57
CA GLY A 36 -0.32 0.68 -32.81
C GLY A 36 -0.21 1.61 -34.02
N GLY A 37 0.64 1.26 -34.99
CA GLY A 37 0.84 2.01 -36.23
C GLY A 37 -0.32 1.89 -37.21
N SER A 38 -1.56 1.79 -36.75
CA SER A 38 -2.72 1.61 -37.61
C SER A 38 -3.23 2.96 -38.09
N GLY A 39 -2.65 3.46 -39.18
CA GLY A 39 -3.16 4.59 -39.98
C GLY A 39 -4.43 4.26 -40.76
N SER A 40 -5.31 3.43 -40.21
CA SER A 40 -6.53 2.97 -40.87
C SER A 40 -7.70 3.83 -40.41
N ASN A 41 -7.89 4.97 -41.09
CA ASN A 41 -9.05 5.86 -40.95
C ASN A 41 -10.34 5.18 -41.46
N SER A 42 -10.79 4.12 -40.79
CA SER A 42 -12.13 3.59 -40.94
C SER A 42 -13.08 4.44 -40.10
N LEU A 43 -13.99 5.16 -40.76
CA LEU A 43 -14.97 6.08 -40.16
C LEU A 43 -16.00 5.42 -39.22
N GLN A 44 -15.82 4.16 -38.82
CA GLN A 44 -16.78 3.38 -38.02
C GLN A 44 -16.15 2.53 -36.89
N SER A 45 -14.84 2.54 -36.66
CA SER A 45 -14.27 1.76 -35.55
C SER A 45 -14.56 2.42 -34.21
N THR A 46 -15.15 1.65 -33.28
CA THR A 46 -15.31 2.15 -31.91
C THR A 46 -13.94 2.23 -31.23
N LYS A 47 -13.78 3.11 -30.23
CA LYS A 47 -12.52 3.23 -29.46
C LYS A 47 -12.05 1.87 -28.88
N HIS A 48 -12.99 0.96 -28.62
CA HIS A 48 -12.76 -0.41 -28.14
C HIS A 48 -12.08 -1.29 -29.19
N ASP A 49 -12.56 -1.28 -30.43
CA ASP A 49 -12.02 -2.09 -31.53
C ASP A 49 -10.58 -1.69 -31.85
N ILE A 50 -10.29 -0.40 -31.79
CA ILE A 50 -8.93 0.14 -31.98
C ILE A 50 -7.99 -0.37 -30.90
N LEU A 51 -8.44 -0.39 -29.64
CA LEU A 51 -7.65 -0.91 -28.52
C LEU A 51 -7.36 -2.41 -28.69
N LEU A 52 -8.39 -3.23 -28.96
CA LEU A 52 -8.22 -4.66 -29.19
C LEU A 52 -7.31 -4.97 -30.37
N ALA A 53 -7.48 -4.25 -31.49
CA ALA A 53 -6.61 -4.39 -32.66
C ALA A 53 -5.16 -4.05 -32.33
N THR A 54 -4.94 -2.99 -31.54
CA THR A 54 -3.60 -2.59 -31.09
C THR A 54 -2.97 -3.66 -30.20
N LEU A 55 -3.68 -4.16 -29.18
CA LEU A 55 -3.18 -5.22 -28.29
C LEU A 55 -2.84 -6.50 -29.07
N LYS A 56 -3.71 -6.89 -30.02
CA LYS A 56 -3.50 -8.06 -30.88
C LYS A 56 -2.28 -7.88 -31.78
N SER A 57 -2.12 -6.70 -32.40
CA SER A 57 -0.96 -6.37 -33.24
C SER A 57 0.34 -6.41 -32.45
N ASN A 58 0.33 -5.88 -31.23
CA ASN A 58 1.50 -5.85 -30.36
C ASN A 58 1.91 -7.26 -29.90
N LEU A 59 0.93 -8.11 -29.58
CA LEU A 59 1.16 -9.52 -29.28
C LEU A 59 1.76 -10.27 -30.48
N SER A 60 1.19 -10.12 -31.67
CA SER A 60 1.71 -10.78 -32.86
C SER A 60 3.12 -10.30 -33.21
N ALA A 61 3.41 -9.00 -33.03
CA ALA A 61 4.75 -8.46 -33.27
C ALA A 61 5.79 -9.03 -32.28
N LEU A 62 5.39 -9.28 -31.03
CA LEU A 62 6.25 -9.91 -30.03
C LEU A 62 6.52 -11.38 -30.38
N GLU A 63 5.45 -12.14 -30.70
CA GLU A 63 5.55 -13.55 -31.10
C GLU A 63 6.41 -13.70 -32.37
N ASP A 64 6.26 -12.81 -33.35
CA ASP A 64 7.06 -12.78 -34.57
C ASP A 64 8.55 -12.56 -34.29
N LYS A 65 8.91 -11.64 -33.37
CA LYS A 65 10.31 -11.45 -32.97
C LYS A 65 10.88 -12.70 -32.31
N PHE A 66 10.11 -13.35 -31.42
CA PHE A 66 10.53 -14.60 -30.78
C PHE A 66 10.73 -15.78 -31.75
N LEU A 67 10.09 -15.75 -32.92
CA LEU A 67 10.23 -16.78 -33.95
C LEU A 67 11.35 -16.49 -34.95
N LYS A 68 11.49 -15.23 -35.36
CA LYS A 68 12.32 -14.84 -36.51
C LYS A 68 13.73 -14.38 -36.14
N ASP A 69 13.91 -13.82 -34.94
CA ASP A 69 15.16 -13.16 -34.56
C ASP A 69 15.91 -13.96 -33.47
N PRO A 70 17.13 -14.48 -33.76
CA PRO A 70 17.91 -15.26 -32.80
C PRO A 70 18.30 -14.47 -31.55
N HIS A 71 18.33 -13.13 -31.62
CA HIS A 71 18.60 -12.27 -30.47
C HIS A 71 17.62 -12.49 -29.31
N TRP A 72 16.38 -12.89 -29.61
CA TRP A 72 15.31 -13.06 -28.63
C TRP A 72 15.19 -14.49 -28.08
N LYS A 73 16.02 -15.42 -28.58
CA LYS A 73 15.93 -16.84 -28.23
C LYS A 73 16.15 -17.07 -26.74
N ILE A 74 17.11 -16.38 -26.13
CA ILE A 74 17.42 -16.48 -24.69
C ILE A 74 16.23 -15.99 -23.86
N LEU A 75 15.67 -14.83 -24.20
CA LEU A 75 14.49 -14.30 -23.50
C LEU A 75 13.29 -15.24 -23.63
N LYS A 76 13.08 -15.82 -24.82
CA LYS A 76 12.02 -16.82 -25.03
C LYS A 76 12.19 -18.02 -24.10
N LEU A 77 13.40 -18.58 -24.02
CA LEU A 77 13.69 -19.71 -23.13
C LEU A 77 13.44 -19.36 -21.67
N LEU A 78 13.93 -18.22 -21.20
CA LEU A 78 13.71 -17.74 -19.83
C LEU A 78 12.21 -17.55 -19.54
N ARG A 79 11.46 -17.01 -20.49
CA ARG A 79 10.00 -16.83 -20.38
C ARG A 79 9.29 -18.18 -20.28
N ASP A 80 9.66 -19.13 -21.14
CA ASP A 80 9.04 -20.45 -21.20
C ASP A 80 9.37 -21.26 -19.93
N GLU A 81 10.59 -21.15 -19.40
CA GLU A 81 11.01 -21.71 -18.11
C GLU A 81 10.16 -21.17 -16.95
N ILE A 82 10.08 -19.84 -16.79
CA ILE A 82 9.26 -19.20 -15.76
C ILE A 82 7.78 -19.59 -15.89
N ALA A 83 7.27 -19.68 -17.12
CA ALA A 83 5.89 -20.05 -17.36
C ALA A 83 5.60 -21.52 -16.99
N ASN A 84 6.58 -22.42 -17.18
CA ASN A 84 6.48 -23.82 -16.76
C ASN A 84 6.56 -23.97 -15.25
N GLU A 85 7.51 -23.29 -14.59
CA GLU A 85 7.66 -23.31 -13.13
C GLU A 85 6.41 -22.79 -12.41
N ALA A 86 5.73 -21.80 -12.98
CA ALA A 86 4.57 -21.16 -12.36
C ALA A 86 3.22 -21.81 -12.72
N GLU A 87 3.22 -22.92 -13.47
CA GLU A 87 2.02 -23.54 -14.06
C GLU A 87 1.11 -22.51 -14.74
N TRP A 88 1.72 -21.66 -15.57
CA TRP A 88 1.07 -20.46 -16.07
C TRP A 88 -0.08 -20.79 -17.03
N PRO A 89 -1.26 -20.14 -16.92
CA PRO A 89 -2.35 -20.37 -17.87
C PRO A 89 -1.98 -19.80 -19.24
N GLN A 90 -1.50 -20.66 -20.16
CA GLN A 90 -0.95 -20.22 -21.43
C GLN A 90 -2.02 -19.95 -22.51
N ASP A 91 -3.18 -20.61 -22.42
CA ASP A 91 -4.19 -20.55 -23.48
C ASP A 91 -5.46 -19.84 -23.03
N SER A 92 -5.70 -18.66 -23.60
CA SER A 92 -6.99 -17.98 -23.54
C SER A 92 -7.32 -17.34 -24.89
N VAL A 93 -8.59 -17.36 -25.25
CA VAL A 93 -9.09 -16.65 -26.45
C VAL A 93 -9.12 -15.14 -26.21
N ASP A 94 -9.14 -14.70 -24.96
CA ASP A 94 -9.22 -13.29 -24.60
C ASP A 94 -7.89 -12.58 -24.84
N VAL A 95 -7.90 -11.66 -25.80
CA VAL A 95 -6.74 -10.83 -26.20
C VAL A 95 -6.24 -10.00 -25.02
N THR A 96 -7.13 -9.45 -24.18
CA THR A 96 -6.75 -8.63 -23.03
C THR A 96 -6.01 -9.45 -21.98
N TRP A 97 -6.47 -10.68 -21.74
CA TRP A 97 -5.81 -11.59 -20.83
C TRP A 97 -4.48 -12.09 -21.39
N ARG A 98 -4.42 -12.48 -22.67
CA ARG A 98 -3.14 -12.85 -23.32
C ARG A 98 -2.12 -11.74 -23.21
N PHE A 99 -2.51 -10.50 -23.47
CA PHE A 99 -1.65 -9.33 -23.33
C PHE A 99 -1.13 -9.18 -21.90
N THR A 100 -2.03 -9.20 -20.91
CA THR A 100 -1.70 -9.10 -19.49
C THR A 100 -0.77 -10.23 -19.05
N SER A 101 -1.08 -11.45 -19.46
CA SER A 101 -0.35 -12.68 -19.18
C SER A 101 1.09 -12.61 -19.70
N GLN A 102 1.28 -12.26 -20.97
CA GLN A 102 2.62 -12.10 -21.56
C GLN A 102 3.41 -10.96 -20.89
N THR A 103 2.72 -9.88 -20.53
CA THR A 103 3.35 -8.74 -19.85
C THR A 103 3.81 -9.10 -18.44
N LEU A 104 3.01 -9.84 -17.69
CA LEU A 104 3.36 -10.35 -16.37
C LEU A 104 4.56 -11.31 -16.43
N LEU A 105 4.58 -12.22 -17.41
CA LEU A 105 5.73 -13.11 -17.62
C LEU A 105 7.02 -12.33 -17.90
N LEU A 106 6.96 -11.31 -18.76
CA LEU A 106 8.13 -10.45 -19.02
C LEU A 106 8.59 -9.66 -17.79
N LEU A 107 7.66 -9.23 -16.92
CA LEU A 107 8.01 -8.60 -15.63
C LEU A 107 8.68 -9.60 -14.68
N LEU A 108 8.26 -10.87 -14.69
CA LEU A 108 8.92 -11.93 -13.92
C LEU A 108 10.32 -12.23 -14.49
N CYS A 109 10.48 -12.29 -15.81
CA CYS A 109 11.80 -12.39 -16.45
C CYS A 109 12.71 -11.22 -16.05
N LEU A 110 12.16 -9.99 -16.01
CA LEU A 110 12.89 -8.79 -15.58
C LEU A 110 13.37 -8.94 -14.13
N LYS A 111 12.48 -9.37 -13.23
CA LYS A 111 12.79 -9.61 -11.82
C LYS A 111 13.91 -10.65 -11.65
N GLU A 112 13.80 -11.82 -12.28
CA GLU A 112 14.82 -12.88 -12.16
C GLU A 112 16.17 -12.42 -12.75
N THR A 113 16.16 -11.72 -13.88
CA THR A 113 17.38 -11.15 -14.48
C THR A 113 18.03 -10.13 -13.54
N MET A 114 17.25 -9.25 -12.92
CA MET A 114 17.76 -8.26 -11.97
C MET A 114 18.33 -8.92 -10.70
N LEU A 115 17.70 -9.99 -10.20
CA LEU A 115 18.23 -10.76 -9.07
C LEU A 115 19.56 -11.43 -9.41
N CYS A 116 19.70 -11.99 -10.61
CA CYS A 116 20.97 -12.55 -11.08
C CYS A 116 22.05 -11.47 -11.16
N LEU A 117 21.76 -10.33 -11.79
CA LEU A 117 22.70 -9.20 -11.90
C LEU A 117 23.15 -8.68 -10.54
N ALA A 118 22.24 -8.58 -9.57
CA ALA A 118 22.56 -8.18 -8.20
C ALA A 118 23.43 -9.22 -7.48
N ALA A 119 23.19 -10.53 -7.69
CA ALA A 119 23.98 -11.60 -7.09
C ALA A 119 25.41 -11.69 -7.64
N ASP A 120 25.61 -11.32 -8.92
CA ASP A 120 26.94 -11.28 -9.54
C ASP A 120 27.73 -10.01 -9.20
N PHE A 121 27.06 -8.99 -8.63
CA PHE A 121 27.67 -7.70 -8.34
C PHE A 121 28.49 -7.73 -7.05
N ASN A 122 29.81 -7.61 -7.20
CA ASN A 122 30.72 -7.40 -6.09
C ASN A 122 31.26 -5.96 -6.15
N PRO A 123 30.77 -5.04 -5.31
CA PRO A 123 31.34 -3.70 -5.25
C PRO A 123 32.80 -3.80 -4.79
N GLY A 124 33.73 -3.32 -5.61
CA GLY A 124 35.13 -3.20 -5.23
C GLY A 124 35.29 -2.36 -3.96
N LYS A 125 36.33 -2.63 -3.15
CA LYS A 125 36.59 -1.85 -1.94
C LYS A 125 36.68 -0.35 -2.30
N PRO A 126 36.01 0.55 -1.57
CA PRO A 126 36.08 1.98 -1.84
C PRO A 126 37.55 2.42 -1.78
N ASN A 127 38.03 3.04 -2.87
CA ASN A 127 39.42 3.46 -2.96
C ASN A 127 39.63 4.70 -2.08
N PRO A 128 40.45 4.64 -1.01
CA PRO A 128 40.61 5.76 -0.08
C PRO A 128 41.25 7.00 -0.72
N LYS A 129 41.77 6.89 -1.95
CA LYS A 129 42.42 7.99 -2.69
C LYS A 129 41.44 8.92 -3.43
N THR A 130 40.18 8.53 -3.61
CA THR A 130 39.15 9.37 -4.25
C THR A 130 37.80 9.25 -3.52
N PRO A 131 37.69 9.82 -2.30
CA PRO A 131 36.47 9.77 -1.48
C PRO A 131 35.27 10.50 -2.12
N GLU A 132 35.49 11.35 -3.13
CA GLU A 132 34.42 12.03 -3.88
C GLU A 132 33.79 11.18 -4.99
N THR A 133 34.33 9.99 -5.29
CA THR A 133 33.74 9.10 -6.30
C THR A 133 32.57 8.37 -5.67
N ALA A 134 31.35 8.63 -6.15
CA ALA A 134 30.18 7.87 -5.73
C ALA A 134 30.42 6.36 -5.93
N PRO A 135 30.02 5.50 -4.98
CA PRO A 135 30.15 4.06 -5.14
C PRO A 135 29.42 3.61 -6.41
N ALA A 136 29.98 2.60 -7.09
CA ALA A 136 29.38 2.07 -8.30
C ALA A 136 27.93 1.62 -8.03
N LEU A 137 26.99 2.14 -8.83
CA LEU A 137 25.59 1.74 -8.74
C LEU A 137 25.47 0.26 -9.07
N SER A 138 24.59 -0.42 -8.37
CA SER A 138 24.32 -1.82 -8.61
C SER A 138 23.65 -2.00 -9.99
N PRO A 139 23.98 -3.07 -10.73
CA PRO A 139 23.52 -3.27 -12.12
C PRO A 139 22.02 -3.56 -12.23
N ASP A 140 21.33 -3.80 -11.11
CA ASP A 140 19.88 -3.91 -10.97
C ASP A 140 19.19 -2.55 -10.75
N THR A 141 19.94 -1.44 -10.79
CA THR A 141 19.35 -0.10 -10.73
C THR A 141 18.82 0.33 -12.09
N LEU A 142 17.50 0.45 -12.21
CA LEU A 142 16.84 0.95 -13.42
C LEU A 142 17.05 2.46 -13.59
N SER A 143 17.43 2.89 -14.80
CA SER A 143 17.47 4.31 -15.17
C SER A 143 16.06 4.92 -15.23
N ILE A 144 15.96 6.26 -15.23
CA ILE A 144 14.68 6.99 -15.21
C ILE A 144 13.77 6.60 -16.39
N SER A 145 14.33 6.40 -17.59
CA SER A 145 13.57 5.99 -18.78
C SER A 145 13.03 4.56 -18.66
N GLN A 146 13.83 3.66 -18.08
CA GLN A 146 13.44 2.27 -17.83
C GLN A 146 12.37 2.20 -16.73
N GLN A 147 12.51 2.98 -15.65
CA GLN A 147 11.48 3.10 -14.61
C GLN A 147 10.15 3.61 -15.18
N LYS A 148 10.15 4.63 -16.05
CA LYS A 148 8.94 5.10 -16.72
C LYS A 148 8.29 4.02 -17.60
N THR A 149 9.12 3.23 -18.29
CA THR A 149 8.64 2.09 -19.07
C THR A 149 7.95 1.09 -18.15
N VAL A 150 8.62 0.63 -17.10
CA VAL A 150 8.05 -0.33 -16.12
C VAL A 150 6.80 0.21 -15.43
N GLN A 151 6.76 1.49 -15.06
CA GLN A 151 5.56 2.13 -14.50
C GLN A 151 4.38 2.09 -15.48
N SER A 152 4.63 2.35 -16.76
CA SER A 152 3.59 2.27 -17.80
C SER A 152 3.10 0.83 -17.96
N VAL A 153 4.03 -0.13 -17.99
CA VAL A 153 3.71 -1.57 -18.03
C VAL A 153 2.83 -1.97 -16.84
N LEU A 154 3.22 -1.61 -15.62
CA LEU A 154 2.48 -1.90 -14.39
C LEU A 154 1.08 -1.29 -14.43
N GLN A 155 0.94 -0.07 -14.96
CA GLN A 155 -0.36 0.56 -15.15
C GLN A 155 -1.25 -0.27 -16.07
N PHE A 156 -0.75 -0.76 -17.20
CA PHE A 156 -1.52 -1.65 -18.09
C PHE A 156 -1.88 -2.98 -17.41
N VAL A 157 -0.93 -3.61 -16.74
CA VAL A 157 -1.15 -4.88 -16.01
C VAL A 157 -2.21 -4.72 -14.94
N VAL A 158 -2.21 -3.65 -14.16
CA VAL A 158 -3.22 -3.43 -13.12
C VAL A 158 -4.57 -3.08 -13.73
N THR A 159 -4.57 -2.27 -14.79
CA THR A 159 -5.79 -1.82 -15.48
C THR A 159 -6.49 -2.96 -16.24
N LEU A 160 -5.75 -3.94 -16.78
CA LEU A 160 -6.31 -5.07 -17.54
C LEU A 160 -6.35 -6.39 -16.73
N GLY A 161 -5.45 -6.54 -15.75
CA GLY A 161 -5.21 -7.77 -15.00
C GLY A 161 -5.77 -7.79 -13.58
N VAL A 162 -6.09 -6.64 -12.99
CA VAL A 162 -6.61 -6.57 -11.61
C VAL A 162 -7.97 -5.90 -11.59
N CYS A 163 -8.03 -4.61 -11.97
CA CYS A 163 -9.22 -3.79 -11.80
C CYS A 163 -10.51 -4.33 -12.47
N PRO A 164 -10.47 -4.92 -13.68
CA PRO A 164 -11.68 -5.44 -14.34
C PRO A 164 -12.30 -6.64 -13.61
N TYR A 165 -11.50 -7.36 -12.82
CA TYR A 165 -11.91 -8.55 -12.09
C TYR A 165 -12.33 -8.26 -10.64
N LEU A 166 -12.26 -6.99 -10.21
CA LEU A 166 -12.76 -6.57 -8.91
C LEU A 166 -14.30 -6.48 -8.92
N ALA A 167 -14.92 -6.99 -7.87
CA ALA A 167 -16.35 -6.92 -7.68
C ALA A 167 -16.81 -5.46 -7.49
N PRO A 168 -18.06 -5.12 -7.87
CA PRO A 168 -18.58 -3.77 -7.69
C PRO A 168 -18.44 -3.25 -6.24
N GLY A 169 -17.79 -2.10 -6.08
CA GLY A 169 -17.51 -1.48 -4.79
C GLY A 169 -16.23 -1.98 -4.09
N VAL A 170 -15.49 -2.92 -4.69
CA VAL A 170 -14.15 -3.32 -4.25
C VAL A 170 -13.11 -2.54 -5.04
N GLY A 171 -12.24 -1.79 -4.36
CA GLY A 171 -11.29 -0.90 -5.02
C GLY A 171 -11.92 0.39 -5.57
N VAL A 172 -11.12 1.23 -6.23
CA VAL A 172 -11.62 2.44 -6.91
C VAL A 172 -11.82 2.12 -8.39
N PRO A 173 -13.06 2.22 -8.92
CA PRO A 173 -13.33 1.88 -10.32
C PRO A 173 -12.49 2.69 -11.31
N LEU A 174 -12.05 2.04 -12.38
CA LEU A 174 -11.20 2.62 -13.43
C LEU A 174 -11.78 3.90 -14.06
N ARG A 175 -13.10 3.95 -14.23
CA ARG A 175 -13.84 5.13 -14.75
C ARG A 175 -13.62 6.42 -13.97
N PHE A 176 -13.20 6.32 -12.70
CA PHE A 176 -12.91 7.49 -11.85
C PHE A 176 -11.43 7.86 -11.83
N ARG A 177 -10.58 7.07 -12.49
CA ARG A 177 -9.12 7.25 -12.49
C ARG A 177 -8.61 7.81 -13.80
N THR A 178 -9.16 7.34 -14.93
CA THR A 178 -8.76 7.79 -16.27
C THR A 178 -9.94 7.73 -17.23
N GLU A 179 -9.96 8.61 -18.23
CA GLU A 179 -10.92 8.54 -19.35
C GLU A 179 -10.79 7.22 -20.13
N PHE A 180 -9.58 6.66 -20.15
CA PHE A 180 -9.27 5.34 -20.71
C PHE A 180 -9.92 4.19 -19.92
N GLY A 181 -10.19 4.38 -18.63
CA GLY A 181 -10.72 3.35 -17.75
C GLY A 181 -12.13 2.88 -18.10
N ALA A 182 -12.95 3.76 -18.69
CA ALA A 182 -14.28 3.38 -19.20
C ALA A 182 -14.16 2.47 -20.44
N VAL A 183 -13.21 2.76 -21.33
CA VAL A 183 -12.99 1.98 -22.56
C VAL A 183 -12.53 0.55 -22.23
N VAL A 184 -11.74 0.37 -21.18
CA VAL A 184 -11.22 -0.95 -20.77
C VAL A 184 -12.30 -1.85 -20.17
N GLN A 185 -13.22 -1.30 -19.39
CA GLN A 185 -14.21 -2.09 -18.66
C GLN A 185 -15.13 -2.89 -19.60
N ASP A 186 -15.40 -2.35 -20.79
CA ASP A 186 -16.25 -2.99 -21.80
C ASP A 186 -15.49 -3.96 -22.72
N VAL A 187 -14.15 -3.96 -22.67
CA VAL A 187 -13.28 -4.76 -23.57
C VAL A 187 -12.87 -6.10 -22.96
N VAL A 188 -12.89 -6.22 -21.63
CA VAL A 188 -12.44 -7.43 -20.93
C VAL A 188 -13.55 -8.48 -20.90
N CYS A 189 -13.23 -9.70 -21.33
CA CYS A 189 -14.21 -10.78 -21.44
C CYS A 189 -14.21 -11.68 -20.20
N LEU A 190 -15.05 -11.34 -19.22
CA LEU A 190 -15.13 -12.03 -17.91
C LEU A 190 -15.63 -13.49 -17.99
N SER A 191 -16.28 -13.89 -19.08
CA SER A 191 -16.90 -15.21 -19.27
C SER A 191 -15.95 -16.25 -19.90
N THR A 192 -14.77 -15.85 -20.35
CA THR A 192 -13.83 -16.73 -21.04
C THR A 192 -12.85 -17.39 -20.08
N ALA A 193 -12.47 -18.65 -20.31
CA ALA A 193 -11.44 -19.31 -19.52
C ALA A 193 -10.08 -18.60 -19.65
N PRO A 194 -9.24 -18.52 -18.60
CA PRO A 194 -9.50 -18.92 -17.20
C PRO A 194 -10.51 -18.02 -16.49
N SER A 195 -11.16 -18.51 -15.42
CA SER A 195 -12.17 -17.72 -14.69
C SER A 195 -11.63 -16.38 -14.20
N ALA A 196 -12.49 -15.37 -14.09
CA ALA A 196 -12.14 -14.04 -13.58
C ALA A 196 -11.38 -14.10 -12.23
N THR A 197 -11.80 -15.00 -11.33
CA THR A 197 -11.16 -15.23 -10.03
C THR A 197 -9.75 -15.79 -10.19
N ARG A 198 -9.53 -16.76 -11.10
CA ARG A 198 -8.20 -17.32 -11.38
C ARG A 198 -7.27 -16.26 -11.99
N ARG A 199 -7.79 -15.45 -12.91
CA ARG A 199 -7.04 -14.35 -13.54
C ARG A 199 -6.58 -13.34 -12.49
N LEU A 200 -7.48 -12.89 -11.62
CA LEU A 200 -7.17 -11.99 -10.51
C LEU A 200 -6.11 -12.59 -9.58
N TYR A 201 -6.25 -13.87 -9.19
CA TYR A 201 -5.28 -14.57 -8.36
C TYR A 201 -3.89 -14.61 -9.00
N THR A 202 -3.80 -15.03 -10.26
CA THR A 202 -2.55 -15.08 -11.02
C THR A 202 -1.90 -13.70 -11.13
N SER A 203 -2.68 -12.66 -11.44
CA SER A 203 -2.16 -11.29 -11.54
C SER A 203 -1.66 -10.75 -10.19
N CYS A 204 -2.41 -10.93 -9.11
CA CYS A 204 -1.96 -10.53 -7.77
C CYS A 204 -0.69 -11.28 -7.35
N ARG A 205 -0.63 -12.61 -7.55
CA ARG A 205 0.57 -13.42 -7.23
C ARG A 205 1.80 -12.98 -8.01
N ALA A 206 1.65 -12.75 -9.31
CA ALA A 206 2.75 -12.34 -10.17
C ALA A 206 3.27 -10.94 -9.78
N LEU A 207 2.37 -9.98 -9.52
CA LEU A 207 2.75 -8.65 -9.03
C LEU A 207 3.46 -8.71 -7.68
N LEU A 208 3.02 -9.59 -6.76
CA LEU A 208 3.70 -9.81 -5.49
C LEU A 208 5.08 -10.45 -5.67
N SER A 209 5.23 -11.40 -6.60
CA SER A 209 6.53 -11.99 -6.93
C SER A 209 7.49 -10.95 -7.50
N VAL A 210 7.01 -10.11 -8.43
CA VAL A 210 7.78 -8.98 -8.98
C VAL A 210 8.21 -8.02 -7.87
N ALA A 211 7.33 -7.76 -6.90
CA ALA A 211 7.60 -6.86 -5.79
C ALA A 211 8.63 -7.38 -4.76
N GLN A 212 9.05 -8.64 -4.84
CA GLN A 212 10.13 -9.17 -4.00
C GLN A 212 11.48 -8.50 -4.28
N HIS A 213 11.68 -7.97 -5.49
CA HIS A 213 12.87 -7.18 -5.82
C HIS A 213 12.66 -5.72 -5.36
N ALA A 214 13.57 -5.16 -4.56
CA ALA A 214 13.39 -3.83 -3.93
C ALA A 214 13.05 -2.70 -4.94
N SER A 215 13.84 -2.57 -6.02
CA SER A 215 13.60 -1.57 -7.07
C SER A 215 12.21 -1.70 -7.72
N LEU A 216 11.79 -2.92 -8.08
CA LEU A 216 10.49 -3.17 -8.69
C LEU A 216 9.35 -3.05 -7.68
N GLY A 217 9.54 -3.53 -6.45
CA GLY A 217 8.56 -3.43 -5.36
C GLY A 217 8.22 -1.98 -5.03
N SER A 218 9.20 -1.07 -5.05
CA SER A 218 8.94 0.36 -4.91
C SER A 218 8.00 0.89 -6.01
N LEU A 219 8.20 0.48 -7.27
CA LEU A 219 7.36 0.89 -8.39
C LEU A 219 5.95 0.31 -8.31
N VAL A 220 5.83 -0.94 -7.85
CA VAL A 220 4.55 -1.64 -7.66
C VAL A 220 3.75 -0.98 -6.53
N PHE A 221 4.33 -0.85 -5.33
CA PHE A 221 3.57 -0.40 -4.16
C PHE A 221 3.32 1.10 -4.12
N CYS A 222 4.17 1.94 -4.71
CA CYS A 222 3.95 3.39 -4.73
C CYS A 222 2.65 3.82 -5.44
N ARG A 223 2.18 3.05 -6.43
CA ARG A 223 0.99 3.42 -7.23
C ARG A 223 -0.12 2.38 -7.24
N HIS A 224 0.20 1.11 -6.99
CA HIS A 224 -0.74 0.02 -7.20
C HIS A 224 -1.04 -0.78 -5.91
N LEU A 225 -0.56 -0.33 -4.75
CA LEU A 225 -0.85 -0.97 -3.47
C LEU A 225 -2.35 -1.12 -3.23
N GLY A 226 -3.13 -0.05 -3.43
CA GLY A 226 -4.58 -0.08 -3.21
C GLY A 226 -5.31 -1.11 -4.07
N ASP A 227 -4.89 -1.28 -5.33
CA ASP A 227 -5.47 -2.25 -6.26
C ASP A 227 -5.12 -3.69 -5.89
N ILE A 228 -3.84 -3.92 -5.55
CA ILE A 228 -3.37 -5.24 -5.12
C ILE A 228 -4.03 -5.62 -3.80
N ALA A 229 -4.12 -4.69 -2.84
CA ALA A 229 -4.82 -4.90 -1.58
C ALA A 229 -6.31 -5.19 -1.79
N ALA A 230 -6.98 -4.47 -2.70
CA ALA A 230 -8.37 -4.75 -3.07
C ALA A 230 -8.54 -6.18 -3.63
N GLY A 231 -7.65 -6.58 -4.55
CA GLY A 231 -7.62 -7.92 -5.12
C GLY A 231 -7.42 -9.00 -4.05
N LEU A 232 -6.44 -8.84 -3.17
CA LEU A 232 -6.16 -9.80 -2.09
C LEU A 232 -7.30 -9.87 -1.06
N CYS A 233 -7.92 -8.73 -0.73
CA CYS A 233 -9.14 -8.70 0.10
C CYS A 233 -10.25 -9.54 -0.53
N GLN A 234 -10.49 -9.38 -1.83
CA GLN A 234 -11.50 -10.15 -2.55
C GLN A 234 -11.15 -11.63 -2.62
N LEU A 235 -9.91 -11.97 -2.93
CA LEU A 235 -9.46 -13.36 -3.04
C LEU A 235 -9.50 -14.11 -1.70
N GLY A 236 -9.10 -13.44 -0.61
CA GLY A 236 -8.98 -14.07 0.71
C GLY A 236 -10.23 -14.05 1.57
N PHE A 237 -11.13 -13.08 1.38
CA PHE A 237 -12.23 -12.79 2.32
C PHE A 237 -13.59 -12.54 1.67
N CYS A 238 -13.71 -12.50 0.34
CA CYS A 238 -15.01 -12.35 -0.29
C CYS A 238 -15.87 -13.59 0.05
N PRO A 239 -17.08 -13.42 0.62
CA PRO A 239 -17.94 -14.55 0.89
C PRO A 239 -18.37 -15.20 -0.43
N SER A 240 -18.01 -16.47 -0.64
CA SER A 240 -18.53 -17.26 -1.76
C SER A 240 -20.06 -17.17 -1.72
N LYS A 241 -20.67 -16.58 -2.75
CA LYS A 241 -22.10 -16.76 -2.96
C LYS A 241 -22.28 -18.26 -3.14
N ARG A 242 -22.94 -18.93 -2.19
CA ARG A 242 -23.46 -20.29 -2.38
C ARG A 242 -24.57 -20.21 -3.43
N SER A 243 -24.18 -19.98 -4.68
CA SER A 243 -25.01 -20.23 -5.84
C SER A 243 -24.94 -21.72 -6.07
N SER A 244 -26.11 -22.35 -6.19
CA SER A 244 -26.33 -23.78 -6.37
C SER A 244 -25.90 -24.29 -7.76
N LEU A 245 -24.71 -23.91 -8.22
CA LEU A 245 -24.10 -24.39 -9.46
C LEU A 245 -22.80 -25.09 -9.08
N SER A 246 -22.68 -26.32 -9.59
CA SER A 246 -21.63 -27.34 -9.46
C SER A 246 -20.34 -27.01 -8.67
N PRO A 247 -19.81 -27.98 -7.90
CA PRO A 247 -18.54 -27.86 -7.14
C PRO A 247 -17.28 -27.58 -8.00
N GLU A 248 -17.41 -27.50 -9.32
CA GLU A 248 -16.35 -27.17 -10.28
C GLU A 248 -16.10 -25.65 -10.42
N GLU A 249 -17.00 -24.79 -9.91
CA GLU A 249 -16.88 -23.32 -10.00
C GLU A 249 -16.24 -22.63 -8.77
N GLU A 250 -15.89 -23.37 -7.71
CA GLU A 250 -14.99 -22.85 -6.67
C GLU A 250 -13.53 -22.95 -7.14
N VAL A 251 -13.15 -22.05 -8.05
CA VAL A 251 -11.87 -22.08 -8.78
C VAL A 251 -10.62 -21.83 -7.91
N LEU A 252 -10.77 -21.46 -6.64
CA LEU A 252 -9.64 -21.29 -5.71
C LEU A 252 -9.73 -22.29 -4.57
N THR A 253 -8.60 -22.92 -4.26
CA THR A 253 -8.49 -23.78 -3.08
C THR A 253 -8.46 -22.93 -1.80
N GLU A 254 -8.79 -23.53 -0.65
CA GLU A 254 -8.69 -22.80 0.63
C GLU A 254 -7.24 -22.44 0.97
N GLU A 255 -6.27 -23.21 0.48
CA GLU A 255 -4.84 -22.89 0.59
C GLU A 255 -4.51 -21.60 -0.16
N GLU A 256 -4.99 -21.42 -1.39
CA GLU A 256 -4.79 -20.20 -2.18
C GLU A 256 -5.47 -18.98 -1.54
N ARG A 257 -6.64 -19.18 -0.93
CA ARG A 257 -7.28 -18.13 -0.11
C ARG A 257 -6.44 -17.79 1.12
N ALA A 258 -5.92 -18.79 1.83
CA ALA A 258 -5.04 -18.58 2.99
C ALA A 258 -3.75 -17.85 2.62
N LEU A 259 -3.14 -18.21 1.49
CA LEU A 259 -1.98 -17.50 0.92
C LEU A 259 -2.32 -16.06 0.59
N SER A 260 -3.50 -15.79 0.02
CA SER A 260 -3.95 -14.43 -0.27
C SER A 260 -4.15 -13.60 1.01
N ARG A 261 -4.71 -14.21 2.08
CA ARG A 261 -4.85 -13.56 3.39
C ARG A 261 -3.49 -13.25 4.03
N LYS A 262 -2.54 -14.19 3.93
CA LYS A 262 -1.17 -13.99 4.42
C LYS A 262 -0.47 -12.88 3.65
N ALA A 263 -0.51 -12.94 2.32
CA ALA A 263 0.08 -11.92 1.46
C ALA A 263 -0.46 -10.52 1.73
N LEU A 264 -1.77 -10.37 1.99
CA LEU A 264 -2.36 -9.09 2.37
C LEU A 264 -1.73 -8.53 3.66
N ARG A 265 -1.52 -9.36 4.68
CA ARG A 265 -0.89 -8.92 5.93
C ARG A 265 0.57 -8.56 5.70
N ASP A 266 1.30 -9.42 4.98
CA ASP A 266 2.73 -9.22 4.70
C ASP A 266 2.97 -7.88 3.96
N ILE A 267 2.18 -7.55 2.93
CA ILE A 267 2.35 -6.26 2.23
C ILE A 267 2.00 -5.06 3.11
N LEU A 268 0.95 -5.17 3.94
CA LEU A 268 0.56 -4.08 4.83
C LEU A 268 1.62 -3.86 5.91
N ASP A 269 2.33 -4.90 6.32
CA ASP A 269 3.39 -4.81 7.33
C ASP A 269 4.72 -4.28 6.76
N GLN A 270 5.03 -4.61 5.49
CA GLN A 270 6.24 -4.16 4.82
C GLN A 270 6.20 -2.70 4.35
N VAL A 271 5.01 -2.21 3.97
CA VAL A 271 4.87 -0.86 3.40
C VAL A 271 4.84 0.21 4.49
N TYR A 272 5.25 1.42 4.13
CA TYR A 272 5.12 2.62 4.95
C TYR A 272 3.72 2.73 5.56
N GLN A 273 3.63 2.68 6.90
CA GLN A 273 2.36 2.49 7.61
C GLN A 273 1.30 3.54 7.26
N PRO A 274 1.62 4.84 7.13
CA PRO A 274 0.69 5.86 6.66
C PRO A 274 0.09 5.58 5.28
N LEU A 275 0.88 5.06 4.34
CA LEU A 275 0.40 4.72 3.00
C LEU A 275 -0.63 3.57 3.07
N ALA A 276 -0.34 2.54 3.84
CA ALA A 276 -1.27 1.42 4.02
C ALA A 276 -2.55 1.84 4.77
N VAL A 277 -2.48 2.72 5.77
CA VAL A 277 -3.67 3.31 6.41
C VAL A 277 -4.50 4.08 5.38
N ARG A 278 -3.86 4.92 4.55
CA ARG A 278 -4.52 5.67 3.49
C ARG A 278 -5.27 4.75 2.52
N GLU A 279 -4.60 3.71 2.02
CA GLU A 279 -5.24 2.76 1.08
C GLU A 279 -6.39 1.99 1.74
N LEU A 280 -6.25 1.55 3.00
CA LEU A 280 -7.33 0.88 3.73
C LEU A 280 -8.54 1.80 3.96
N LEU A 281 -8.33 3.09 4.22
CA LEU A 281 -9.41 4.08 4.33
C LEU A 281 -10.13 4.31 2.99
N ILE A 282 -9.37 4.35 1.88
CA ILE A 282 -9.92 4.44 0.53
C ILE A 282 -10.78 3.20 0.23
N LEU A 283 -10.28 2.00 0.54
CA LEU A 283 -11.00 0.73 0.34
C LEU A 283 -12.23 0.58 1.24
N GLN A 284 -12.20 1.12 2.45
CA GLN A 284 -13.36 1.12 3.34
C GLN A 284 -14.52 1.95 2.75
N GLY A 285 -14.23 2.91 1.85
CA GLY A 285 -15.24 3.73 1.19
C GLY A 285 -16.01 4.56 2.20
N GLY A 286 -15.45 5.75 2.50
CA GLY A 286 -15.83 6.66 3.59
C GLY A 286 -17.34 6.93 3.80
N PRO A 287 -17.70 7.72 4.82
CA PRO A 287 -19.10 7.90 5.21
C PRO A 287 -19.96 8.34 4.01
N PRO A 288 -21.21 7.84 3.90
CA PRO A 288 -22.07 8.11 2.77
C PRO A 288 -22.28 9.62 2.66
N GLN A 289 -21.66 10.25 1.66
CA GLN A 289 -21.95 11.64 1.34
C GLN A 289 -23.37 11.67 0.75
N SER A 290 -24.29 12.33 1.47
CA SER A 290 -25.60 12.70 0.92
C SER A 290 -25.37 13.71 -0.20
N CYS A 291 -25.36 13.26 -1.44
CA CYS A 291 -25.38 14.16 -2.59
C CYS A 291 -26.77 14.81 -2.64
N SER A 292 -26.84 16.12 -2.37
CA SER A 292 -27.96 16.93 -2.86
C SER A 292 -27.87 17.03 -4.37
N GLU A 293 -28.99 16.69 -5.00
CA GLU A 293 -29.51 17.10 -6.31
C GLU A 293 -28.56 17.20 -7.50
N GLY A 294 -28.87 16.40 -8.53
CA GLY A 294 -28.60 16.79 -9.92
C GLY A 294 -27.48 16.07 -10.67
N LYS A 295 -27.24 14.78 -10.43
CA LYS A 295 -26.83 13.77 -11.45
C LYS A 295 -26.69 12.40 -10.77
N MET A 296 -27.49 11.46 -11.24
CA MET A 296 -27.62 10.11 -10.72
C MET A 296 -26.33 9.29 -10.95
N GLN A 297 -25.32 9.47 -10.11
CA GLN A 297 -24.14 8.60 -10.08
C GLN A 297 -24.04 7.95 -8.70
N VAL A 298 -24.64 6.76 -8.60
CA VAL A 298 -24.53 5.88 -7.44
C VAL A 298 -23.05 5.54 -7.25
N ARG A 299 -22.38 6.21 -6.31
CA ARG A 299 -21.12 5.68 -5.76
C ARG A 299 -21.49 4.35 -5.11
N CYS A 300 -21.14 3.24 -5.77
CA CYS A 300 -21.31 1.91 -5.19
C CYS A 300 -20.50 1.86 -3.89
N ARG A 301 -21.19 1.91 -2.76
CA ARG A 301 -20.57 1.83 -1.44
C ARG A 301 -19.80 0.52 -1.32
N ALA A 302 -18.66 0.56 -0.64
CA ALA A 302 -17.88 -0.64 -0.38
C ALA A 302 -18.75 -1.73 0.31
N PRO A 303 -18.65 -3.00 -0.12
CA PRO A 303 -19.42 -4.09 0.47
C PRO A 303 -19.25 -4.19 1.98
N ALA A 304 -20.29 -4.62 2.71
CA ALA A 304 -20.25 -4.69 4.17
C ALA A 304 -19.15 -5.63 4.71
N TRP A 305 -18.79 -6.68 3.98
CA TRP A 305 -17.67 -7.56 4.34
C TRP A 305 -16.33 -6.82 4.24
N LEU A 306 -16.12 -6.05 3.16
CA LEU A 306 -14.88 -5.30 2.94
C LEU A 306 -14.73 -4.17 3.97
N ARG A 307 -15.82 -3.45 4.27
CA ARG A 307 -15.81 -2.39 5.28
C ARG A 307 -15.43 -2.89 6.66
N ARG A 308 -15.91 -4.09 7.03
CA ARG A 308 -15.56 -4.74 8.30
C ARG A 308 -14.11 -5.19 8.32
N LEU A 309 -13.62 -5.79 7.23
CA LEU A 309 -12.23 -6.22 7.09
C LEU A 309 -11.27 -5.02 7.15
N CYS A 310 -11.48 -3.98 6.35
CA CYS A 310 -10.65 -2.78 6.39
C CYS A 310 -10.71 -2.10 7.77
N GLY A 311 -11.88 -2.09 8.42
CA GLY A 311 -12.02 -1.60 9.79
C GLY A 311 -11.19 -2.41 10.79
N GLN A 312 -11.18 -3.75 10.70
CA GLN A 312 -10.35 -4.62 11.54
C GLN A 312 -8.86 -4.34 11.32
N LEU A 313 -8.40 -4.30 10.07
CA LEU A 313 -7.00 -4.03 9.72
C LEU A 313 -6.55 -2.63 10.14
N LEU A 314 -7.43 -1.62 10.05
CA LEU A 314 -7.15 -0.27 10.53
C LEU A 314 -7.02 -0.24 12.05
N SER A 315 -7.92 -0.89 12.79
CA SER A 315 -7.85 -1.01 14.24
C SER A 315 -6.57 -1.72 14.70
N GLU A 316 -6.21 -2.85 14.07
CA GLU A 316 -4.96 -3.58 14.36
C GLU A 316 -3.73 -2.67 14.20
N ARG A 317 -3.72 -1.80 13.19
CA ARG A 317 -2.61 -0.87 12.93
C ARG A 317 -2.59 0.32 13.86
N LEU A 318 -3.76 0.84 14.24
CA LEU A 318 -3.89 1.91 15.22
C LEU A 318 -3.33 1.50 16.58
N MET A 319 -3.57 0.24 16.98
CA MET A 319 -3.13 -0.32 18.27
C MET A 319 -1.63 -0.66 18.33
N ARG A 320 -0.91 -0.66 17.20
CA ARG A 320 0.54 -0.88 17.19
C ARG A 320 1.30 0.33 17.76
N PRO A 321 2.55 0.15 18.21
CA PRO A 321 3.39 1.29 18.60
C PRO A 321 3.54 2.25 17.42
N SER A 322 3.41 3.56 17.69
CA SER A 322 3.36 4.62 16.66
C SER A 322 2.19 4.50 15.66
N GLY A 323 1.19 3.67 15.94
CA GLY A 323 -0.01 3.49 15.13
C GLY A 323 -0.83 4.76 15.01
N VAL A 324 -0.98 5.50 16.12
CA VAL A 324 -1.67 6.80 16.12
C VAL A 324 -0.98 7.78 15.17
N GLN A 325 0.35 7.89 15.23
CA GLN A 325 1.12 8.73 14.33
C GLN A 325 0.93 8.30 12.87
N ALA A 326 0.92 6.99 12.60
CA ALA A 326 0.71 6.48 11.25
C ALA A 326 -0.67 6.84 10.69
N VAL A 327 -1.71 6.81 11.53
CA VAL A 327 -3.08 7.22 11.15
C VAL A 327 -3.16 8.71 10.89
N VAL A 328 -2.59 9.53 11.77
CA VAL A 328 -2.52 11.00 11.61
C VAL A 328 -1.84 11.35 10.29
N ARG A 329 -0.65 10.78 10.02
CA ARG A 329 0.08 10.96 8.77
C ARG A 329 -0.73 10.49 7.57
N GLY A 330 -1.31 9.29 7.61
CA GLY A 330 -2.04 8.71 6.47
C GLY A 330 -3.24 9.57 6.01
N ILE A 331 -3.91 10.24 6.96
CA ILE A 331 -5.06 11.10 6.68
C ILE A 331 -4.61 12.52 6.27
N LEU A 332 -3.56 13.06 6.88
CA LEU A 332 -3.07 14.42 6.59
C LEU A 332 -2.22 14.48 5.32
N GLU A 333 -1.26 13.56 5.15
CA GLU A 333 -0.36 13.48 3.98
C GLU A 333 -1.08 13.02 2.70
N GLY A 334 -2.21 12.31 2.84
CA GLY A 334 -2.99 11.78 1.73
C GLY A 334 -3.73 12.82 0.89
N ALA A 335 -3.82 14.07 1.38
CA ALA A 335 -4.44 15.19 0.67
C ALA A 335 -3.42 15.93 -0.20
N GLY A 336 -2.99 15.30 -1.30
CA GLY A 336 -2.35 16.01 -2.42
C GLY A 336 -1.01 16.67 -2.11
N ALA A 337 0.02 15.87 -1.84
CA ALA A 337 1.40 16.27 -2.13
C ALA A 337 1.55 16.39 -3.67
N GLY A 338 1.11 17.51 -4.23
CA GLY A 338 1.08 17.74 -5.68
C GLY A 338 0.31 18.97 -6.17
N ALA A 339 -0.28 19.81 -5.30
CA ALA A 339 -0.68 21.15 -5.68
C ALA A 339 0.25 22.15 -5.00
N ALA A 340 1.23 22.63 -5.76
CA ALA A 340 2.03 23.79 -5.40
C ALA A 340 1.10 24.97 -5.05
N GLY A 341 1.37 25.64 -3.93
CA GLY A 341 1.10 27.07 -3.79
C GLY A 341 -0.33 27.51 -3.46
N GLY A 342 -1.05 26.84 -2.55
CA GLY A 342 -2.28 27.38 -1.97
C GLY A 342 -2.02 28.14 -0.67
N SER A 343 -1.81 29.46 -0.74
CA SER A 343 -1.68 30.38 0.39
C SER A 343 -3.03 30.69 1.09
N ASP A 344 -3.97 29.74 1.13
CA ASP A 344 -5.36 30.05 1.47
C ASP A 344 -5.81 29.51 2.83
N ALA A 345 -6.53 30.37 3.55
CA ALA A 345 -7.28 30.07 4.77
C ALA A 345 -8.23 28.85 4.61
N GLU A 346 -8.60 28.52 3.37
CA GLU A 346 -9.44 27.37 3.05
C GLU A 346 -8.68 26.03 3.13
N ALA A 347 -7.40 25.99 2.74
CA ALA A 347 -6.55 24.81 2.89
C ALA A 347 -6.29 24.52 4.39
N THR A 348 -6.03 25.57 5.17
CA THR A 348 -5.88 25.46 6.62
C THR A 348 -7.19 25.07 7.32
N ALA A 349 -8.33 25.62 6.91
CA ALA A 349 -9.65 25.22 7.43
C ALA A 349 -10.02 23.77 7.07
N ALA A 350 -9.63 23.29 5.87
CA ALA A 350 -9.80 21.90 5.47
C ALA A 350 -8.94 20.96 6.33
N ASP A 351 -7.70 21.35 6.63
CA ASP A 351 -6.80 20.59 7.50
C ASP A 351 -7.29 20.54 8.95
N TRP A 352 -7.93 21.60 9.44
CA TRP A 352 -8.55 21.63 10.76
C TRP A 352 -9.72 20.66 10.89
N LYS A 353 -10.61 20.61 9.89
CA LYS A 353 -11.71 19.63 9.84
C LYS A 353 -11.19 18.19 9.80
N LYS A 354 -10.07 17.94 9.11
CA LYS A 354 -9.39 16.63 9.13
C LYS A 354 -8.86 16.30 10.52
N CYS A 355 -8.19 17.24 11.20
CA CYS A 355 -7.70 17.04 12.56
C CYS A 355 -8.83 16.67 13.53
N ASP A 356 -9.97 17.36 13.44
CA ASP A 356 -11.12 17.11 14.31
C ASP A 356 -11.81 15.78 13.98
N LEU A 357 -11.83 15.35 12.71
CA LEU A 357 -12.27 14.01 12.33
C LEU A 357 -11.34 12.92 12.88
N ILE A 358 -10.03 13.10 12.76
CA ILE A 358 -9.04 12.17 13.32
C ILE A 358 -9.23 12.05 14.82
N ALA A 359 -9.39 13.16 15.53
CA ALA A 359 -9.59 13.15 16.97
C ALA A 359 -10.87 12.40 17.39
N LYS A 360 -11.96 12.54 16.62
CA LYS A 360 -13.18 11.75 16.83
C LYS A 360 -12.94 10.25 16.60
N ILE A 361 -12.19 9.90 15.56
CA ILE A 361 -11.82 8.49 15.29
C ILE A 361 -11.00 7.93 16.45
N LEU A 362 -10.00 8.67 16.94
CA LEU A 362 -9.13 8.24 18.03
C LEU A 362 -9.85 8.16 19.38
N ALA A 363 -10.81 9.06 19.64
CA ALA A 363 -11.62 9.00 20.85
C ALA A 363 -12.64 7.84 20.82
N SER A 364 -13.11 7.46 19.63
CA SER A 364 -14.08 6.38 19.46
C SER A 364 -13.41 5.01 19.63
N CYS A 365 -13.69 4.34 20.75
CA CYS A 365 -13.20 3.00 21.01
C CYS A 365 -13.69 2.00 19.92
N PRO A 366 -12.79 1.28 19.22
CA PRO A 366 -13.18 0.36 18.16
C PRO A 366 -14.02 -0.80 18.70
N GLN A 367 -15.03 -1.23 17.94
CA GLN A 367 -15.84 -2.41 18.33
C GLN A 367 -15.03 -3.71 18.48
N GLN A 368 -13.81 -3.74 17.94
CA GLN A 368 -12.92 -4.90 18.02
C GLN A 368 -12.04 -4.94 19.27
N SER A 369 -11.99 -3.88 20.08
CA SER A 369 -11.25 -3.92 21.35
C SER A 369 -12.00 -4.77 22.36
N LEU A 370 -11.28 -5.67 23.04
CA LEU A 370 -11.84 -6.54 24.09
C LEU A 370 -12.39 -5.74 25.27
N SER A 371 -11.74 -4.63 25.63
CA SER A 371 -12.22 -3.69 26.64
C SER A 371 -11.82 -2.23 26.30
N PRO A 372 -12.62 -1.24 26.73
CA PRO A 372 -12.25 0.17 26.64
C PRO A 372 -10.97 0.50 27.41
N GLU A 373 -10.69 -0.20 28.51
CA GLU A 373 -9.49 0.03 29.32
C GLU A 373 -8.21 -0.37 28.59
N ASP A 374 -8.21 -1.50 27.87
CA ASP A 374 -7.07 -1.93 27.07
C ASP A 374 -6.80 -0.95 25.92
N TYR A 375 -7.87 -0.44 25.29
CA TYR A 375 -7.74 0.61 24.28
C TYR A 375 -7.07 1.88 24.83
N TYR A 376 -7.54 2.37 25.98
CA TYR A 376 -6.95 3.57 26.60
C TYR A 376 -5.49 3.33 27.02
N ARG A 377 -5.16 2.13 27.51
CA ARG A 377 -3.80 1.76 27.89
C ARG A 377 -2.81 1.84 26.73
N ASP A 378 -3.22 1.40 25.54
CA ASP A 378 -2.33 1.34 24.37
C ASP A 378 -2.28 2.65 23.57
N ILE A 379 -3.38 3.42 23.56
CA ILE A 379 -3.51 4.63 22.74
C ILE A 379 -3.12 5.92 23.49
N CYS A 380 -3.42 6.03 24.79
CA CYS A 380 -3.14 7.25 25.54
C CYS A 380 -1.66 7.65 25.57
N PRO A 381 -0.70 6.72 25.77
CA PRO A 381 0.73 7.05 25.69
C PRO A 381 1.11 7.62 24.33
N GLN A 382 0.58 7.03 23.25
CA GLN A 382 0.85 7.51 21.88
C GLN A 382 0.27 8.90 21.62
N ILE A 383 -0.88 9.25 22.24
CA ILE A 383 -1.46 10.60 22.17
C ILE A 383 -0.54 11.60 22.86
N LEU A 384 0.03 11.25 24.01
CA LEU A 384 0.98 12.12 24.72
C LEU A 384 2.24 12.34 23.87
N ASP A 385 2.74 11.30 23.19
CA ASP A 385 3.89 11.42 22.28
C ASP A 385 3.65 12.39 21.11
N LEU A 386 2.38 12.62 20.71
CA LEU A 386 2.05 13.58 19.64
C LEU A 386 2.36 15.04 20.03
N PHE A 387 2.35 15.39 21.33
CA PHE A 387 2.67 16.75 21.76
C PHE A 387 4.13 17.13 21.53
N HIS A 388 5.00 16.12 21.42
CA HIS A 388 6.45 16.27 21.32
C HIS A 388 6.95 15.97 19.91
N PHE A 389 6.05 15.99 18.93
CA PHE A 389 6.38 15.70 17.54
C PHE A 389 7.33 16.75 16.96
N GLN A 390 8.50 16.31 16.48
CA GLN A 390 9.63 17.20 16.17
C GLN A 390 9.55 17.86 14.78
N ASP A 391 8.72 17.35 13.87
CA ASP A 391 8.62 17.90 12.52
C ASP A 391 7.90 19.26 12.51
N LYS A 392 8.65 20.33 12.22
CA LYS A 392 8.16 21.71 12.25
C LYS A 392 6.97 21.97 11.32
N LEU A 393 6.86 21.24 10.20
CA LEU A 393 5.79 21.46 9.23
C LEU A 393 4.46 20.87 9.68
N ALA A 394 4.51 19.69 10.31
CA ALA A 394 3.33 18.96 10.75
C ALA A 394 3.02 19.12 12.26
N ALA A 395 3.95 19.64 13.06
CA ALA A 395 3.81 19.77 14.52
C ALA A 395 2.50 20.44 14.96
N ARG A 396 2.06 21.49 14.26
CA ARG A 396 0.79 22.19 14.58
C ARG A 396 -0.44 21.29 14.39
N GLN A 397 -0.46 20.49 13.32
CA GLN A 397 -1.57 19.58 13.04
C GLN A 397 -1.58 18.43 14.06
N PHE A 398 -0.40 17.89 14.38
CA PHE A 398 -0.23 16.83 15.38
C PHE A 398 -0.64 17.27 16.77
N GLN A 399 -0.16 18.43 17.21
CA GLN A 399 -0.56 19.03 18.48
C GLN A 399 -2.08 19.27 18.53
N ARG A 400 -2.68 19.76 17.44
CA ARG A 400 -4.13 19.96 17.40
C ARG A 400 -4.89 18.65 17.57
N VAL A 401 -4.49 17.60 16.85
CA VAL A 401 -5.09 16.26 16.99
C VAL A 401 -4.92 15.76 18.42
N ALA A 402 -3.72 15.89 19.00
CA ALA A 402 -3.43 15.48 20.37
C ALA A 402 -4.39 16.15 21.36
N THR A 403 -4.47 17.48 21.36
CA THR A 403 -5.37 18.22 22.26
C THR A 403 -6.84 17.94 22.00
N THR A 404 -7.31 17.89 20.74
CA THR A 404 -8.73 17.56 20.47
C THR A 404 -9.05 16.15 21.00
N THR A 405 -8.15 15.19 20.78
CA THR A 405 -8.34 13.80 21.22
C THR A 405 -8.33 13.70 22.74
N PHE A 406 -7.34 14.33 23.40
CA PHE A 406 -7.23 14.40 24.86
C PHE A 406 -8.51 14.93 25.49
N LEU A 407 -9.00 16.08 25.01
CA LEU A 407 -10.22 16.69 25.52
C LEU A 407 -11.46 15.83 25.26
N THR A 408 -11.55 15.19 24.09
CA THR A 408 -12.70 14.34 23.74
C THR A 408 -12.72 13.09 24.62
N MET A 409 -11.59 12.40 24.77
CA MET A 409 -11.46 11.21 25.62
C MET A 409 -11.72 11.54 27.10
N SER A 410 -11.30 12.72 27.57
CA SER A 410 -11.55 13.19 28.94
C SER A 410 -13.03 13.48 29.20
N ARG A 411 -13.78 13.91 28.19
CA ARG A 411 -15.23 14.14 28.28
C ARG A 411 -16.02 12.83 28.22
N GLU A 412 -15.62 11.89 27.38
CA GLU A 412 -16.35 10.63 27.16
C GLU A 412 -16.11 9.60 28.27
N GLN A 413 -14.86 9.44 28.75
CA GLN A 413 -14.49 8.48 29.80
C GLN A 413 -13.54 9.12 30.82
N PRO A 414 -14.05 9.94 31.75
CA PRO A 414 -13.22 10.75 32.65
C PRO A 414 -12.33 9.90 33.58
N GLN A 415 -12.82 8.74 34.03
CA GLN A 415 -12.05 7.85 34.92
C GLN A 415 -10.82 7.24 34.23
N LEU A 416 -11.01 6.74 33.00
CA LEU A 416 -9.91 6.17 32.21
C LEU A 416 -8.94 7.25 31.73
N ALA A 417 -9.45 8.41 31.30
CA ALA A 417 -8.61 9.55 30.94
C ALA A 417 -7.80 10.07 32.14
N ALA A 418 -8.37 10.11 33.34
CA ALA A 418 -7.63 10.46 34.55
C ALA A 418 -6.43 9.54 34.78
N LYS A 419 -6.65 8.22 34.66
CA LYS A 419 -5.63 7.18 34.87
C LYS A 419 -4.55 7.14 33.78
N TYR A 420 -4.94 7.26 32.51
CA TYR A 420 -4.05 7.00 31.37
C TYR A 420 -3.55 8.25 30.63
N LEU A 421 -4.16 9.43 30.85
CA LEU A 421 -3.72 10.69 30.24
C LEU A 421 -3.25 11.70 31.30
N LEU A 422 -4.12 12.08 32.24
CA LEU A 422 -3.82 13.13 33.22
C LEU A 422 -2.73 12.72 34.21
N GLN A 423 -2.85 11.52 34.80
CA GLN A 423 -1.87 11.05 35.79
C GLN A 423 -0.46 10.90 35.19
N PRO A 424 -0.25 10.32 33.99
CA PRO A 424 1.06 10.32 33.35
C PRO A 424 1.59 11.71 33.01
N MET A 425 0.74 12.61 32.50
CA MET A 425 1.13 13.99 32.17
C MET A 425 1.56 14.77 33.43
N LEU A 426 0.87 14.58 34.56
CA LEU A 426 1.16 15.26 35.83
C LEU A 426 2.15 14.51 36.72
N ALA A 427 2.60 13.30 36.34
CA ALA A 427 3.47 12.46 37.15
C ALA A 427 4.75 13.17 37.62
N PRO A 428 5.45 13.98 36.78
CA PRO A 428 6.61 14.75 37.23
C PRO A 428 6.26 15.74 38.37
N LEU A 429 5.15 16.46 38.26
CA LEU A 429 4.71 17.42 39.29
C LEU A 429 4.27 16.72 40.58
N HIS A 430 3.54 15.61 40.49
CA HIS A 430 3.14 14.82 41.66
C HIS A 430 4.35 14.27 42.41
N ARG A 431 5.41 13.83 41.69
CA ARG A 431 6.65 13.39 42.33
C ARG A 431 7.30 14.52 43.12
N CYS A 432 7.33 15.74 42.59
CA CYS A 432 7.86 16.91 43.28
C CYS A 432 7.04 17.26 44.55
N LEU A 433 5.71 17.18 44.47
CA LEU A 433 4.81 17.48 45.59
C LEU A 433 4.92 16.44 46.73
N ASN A 434 4.86 15.16 46.41
CA ASN A 434 4.88 14.09 47.42
C ASN A 434 6.22 14.02 48.17
N THR A 435 7.32 14.50 47.59
CA THR A 435 8.61 14.60 48.28
C THR A 435 8.70 15.71 49.32
N ALA A 436 7.79 16.69 49.32
CA ALA A 436 7.72 17.68 50.40
C ALA A 436 7.21 17.04 51.72
N GLU A 437 6.56 15.88 51.64
CA GLU A 437 5.95 15.16 52.77
C GLU A 437 6.84 14.03 53.33
N ILE A 438 7.99 13.73 52.69
CA ILE A 438 8.91 12.67 53.14
C ILE A 438 9.90 13.26 54.16
N PRO A 439 9.97 12.74 55.40
CA PRO A 439 10.92 13.20 56.42
C PRO A 439 12.38 13.06 55.94
N GLU A 440 13.22 14.03 56.30
CA GLU A 440 14.61 14.13 55.80
C GLU A 440 15.50 12.91 56.11
N SER A 441 15.07 12.00 57.00
CA SER A 441 15.82 10.80 57.40
C SER A 441 15.93 9.73 56.31
N ASP A 442 15.04 9.71 55.32
CA ASP A 442 14.98 8.64 54.29
C ASP A 442 15.54 9.08 52.92
N LYS A 443 16.05 10.32 52.78
CA LYS A 443 16.55 10.84 51.50
C LYS A 443 18.06 10.61 51.39
N VAL A 444 18.47 9.76 50.45
CA VAL A 444 19.89 9.65 50.06
C VAL A 444 20.31 10.97 49.36
N PRO A 445 21.35 11.68 49.84
CA PRO A 445 21.84 12.90 49.21
C PRO A 445 22.23 12.66 47.75
N GLY A 446 21.76 13.51 46.83
CA GLY A 446 22.04 13.40 45.40
C GLY A 446 21.01 12.58 44.58
N THR A 447 19.91 12.14 45.19
CA THR A 447 18.83 11.47 44.44
C THR A 447 18.11 12.46 43.51
N ILE A 448 18.23 12.25 42.19
CA ILE A 448 17.50 13.02 41.18
C ILE A 448 16.05 12.51 41.13
N LEU A 449 15.11 13.33 41.61
CA LEU A 449 13.68 12.98 41.70
C LEU A 449 12.98 13.07 40.35
N VAL A 450 13.27 14.14 39.61
CA VAL A 450 12.74 14.46 38.28
C VAL A 450 13.83 15.26 37.56
N THR A 451 14.08 14.96 36.27
CA THR A 451 15.03 15.76 35.48
C THR A 451 14.38 17.06 35.01
N GLU A 452 15.19 18.10 34.77
CA GLU A 452 14.70 19.37 34.20
C GLU A 452 13.95 19.14 32.87
N GLU A 453 14.43 18.22 32.05
CA GLU A 453 13.77 17.85 30.79
C GLU A 453 12.36 17.25 31.01
N GLN A 454 12.19 16.37 32.00
CA GLN A 454 10.89 15.78 32.33
C GLN A 454 9.90 16.82 32.87
N LEU A 455 10.39 17.76 33.68
CA LEU A 455 9.57 18.83 34.24
C LEU A 455 9.18 19.85 33.16
N SER A 456 10.13 20.26 32.32
CA SER A 456 9.89 21.18 31.20
C SER A 456 8.87 20.59 30.23
N ARG A 457 9.00 19.32 29.84
CA ARG A 457 8.01 18.62 29.00
C ARG A 457 6.61 18.62 29.63
N CYS A 458 6.52 18.30 30.92
CA CYS A 458 5.25 18.31 31.66
C CYS A 458 4.57 19.69 31.62
N ILE A 459 5.32 20.76 31.91
CA ILE A 459 4.80 22.13 31.90
C ILE A 459 4.38 22.55 30.49
N GLU A 460 5.17 22.22 29.47
CA GLU A 460 4.83 22.49 28.07
C GLU A 460 3.54 21.79 27.66
N ASP A 461 3.34 20.52 28.01
CA ASP A 461 2.13 19.77 27.66
C ASP A 461 0.89 20.36 28.33
N ILE A 462 0.99 20.70 29.62
CA ILE A 462 -0.08 21.39 30.35
C ILE A 462 -0.41 22.72 29.67
N TYR A 463 0.60 23.50 29.30
CA TYR A 463 0.40 24.78 28.60
C TYR A 463 -0.29 24.59 27.25
N LYS A 464 0.12 23.59 26.46
CA LYS A 464 -0.48 23.25 25.16
C LYS A 464 -1.95 22.86 25.32
N GLU A 465 -2.32 22.12 26.36
CA GLU A 465 -3.70 21.76 26.67
C GLU A 465 -4.55 22.94 27.16
N ILE A 466 -4.01 23.77 28.05
CA ILE A 466 -4.72 24.93 28.62
C ILE A 466 -5.01 25.98 27.53
N ARG A 467 -4.09 26.20 26.59
CA ARG A 467 -4.26 27.20 25.53
C ARG A 467 -5.50 26.96 24.66
N LYS A 468 -5.89 25.70 24.44
CA LYS A 468 -7.07 25.38 23.62
C LYS A 468 -8.37 25.38 24.42
N THR A 469 -8.33 25.00 25.69
CA THR A 469 -9.50 25.01 26.59
C THR A 469 -9.96 26.43 26.94
N SER A 470 -9.02 27.39 26.96
CA SER A 470 -9.29 28.81 27.23
C SER A 470 -9.81 29.61 26.02
N GLY A 471 -9.92 29.00 24.83
CA GLY A 471 -10.48 29.65 23.64
C GLY A 471 -9.63 30.79 23.06
N VAL A 472 -8.40 30.99 23.54
CA VAL A 472 -7.48 32.01 23.06
C VAL A 472 -6.73 31.47 21.82
N VAL A 473 -7.37 31.61 20.66
CA VAL A 473 -6.73 31.39 19.34
C VAL A 473 -5.87 32.59 18.99
#